data_AF-A0A366SDV8-F1
#
_entry.id   AF-A0A366SDV8-F1
#
_cell.length_a   1.000
_cell.length_b   1.000
_cell.length_c   1.000
_cell.angle_alpha   90.00
_cell.angle_beta   90.00
_cell.angle_gamma   90.00
#
_symmetry.space_group_name_H-M   'P 1'
#
loop_
_entity.id
_entity.type
_entity.pdbx_description
1 polymer ?
#
loop_
_entity_poly.entity_id
_entity_poly.type
_entity_poly.pdbx_seq_one_letter_code
_entity_poly.pdbx_strand_id
1 'polypeptide(L)'
;MKLLQLLLKKTNNHNDARAECEDNVLLNGSGDSWQKLPGYIPADKQEHQIVSLIASVIAAGDKPYSQFVVKNIMKRNSELLQVSLIASSLIQTTDPDVQIKIKKICKKVD
;
A
#
# COMPACT_ATOMS: atom_id res chain seq x y z
N MET A 1 22.61 9.07 -11.84
CA MET A 1 21.54 8.73 -12.80
C MET A 1 20.19 9.03 -12.15
N LYS A 2 19.17 9.46 -12.90
CA LYS A 2 17.89 9.99 -12.35
C LYS A 2 16.91 8.92 -11.84
N LEU A 3 17.24 7.63 -11.93
CA LEU A 3 16.29 6.52 -11.75
C LEU A 3 15.82 6.38 -10.29
N LEU A 4 16.73 6.36 -9.30
CA LEU A 4 16.31 6.35 -7.89
C LEU A 4 15.76 7.68 -7.42
N GLN A 5 16.20 8.80 -8.00
CA GLN A 5 15.56 10.10 -7.75
C GLN A 5 14.12 10.12 -8.26
N LEU A 6 13.75 9.36 -9.29
CA LEU A 6 12.38 9.20 -9.77
C LEU A 6 11.58 8.23 -8.89
N LEU A 7 12.17 7.08 -8.52
CA LEU A 7 11.53 6.07 -7.67
C LEU A 7 11.32 6.52 -6.22
N LEU A 8 12.21 7.37 -5.69
CA LEU A 8 12.14 7.92 -4.34
C LEU A 8 11.88 9.45 -4.33
N LYS A 9 11.48 10.07 -5.45
CA LYS A 9 11.08 11.50 -5.43
C LYS A 9 9.81 11.63 -4.59
N LYS A 10 9.99 11.93 -3.30
CA LYS A 10 8.95 12.55 -2.51
C LYS A 10 8.74 13.94 -3.09
N THR A 11 7.67 14.12 -3.85
CA THR A 11 7.20 15.43 -4.29
C THR A 11 6.70 16.19 -3.07
N ASN A 12 7.58 16.94 -2.42
CA ASN A 12 7.17 17.99 -1.48
C ASN A 12 6.55 19.12 -2.31
N ASN A 13 5.24 19.07 -2.57
CA ASN A 13 4.34 20.20 -2.83
C ASN A 13 2.93 19.69 -3.19
N HIS A 14 2.20 19.19 -2.20
CA HIS A 14 0.88 19.67 -1.79
C HIS A 14 0.42 18.81 -0.60
N ASN A 15 -0.32 19.43 0.31
CA ASN A 15 -0.81 18.90 1.57
C ASN A 15 -1.53 17.55 1.42
N ASP A 16 -0.81 16.45 1.60
CA ASP A 16 -1.43 15.20 2.06
C ASP A 16 -0.84 14.91 3.44
N ALA A 17 -1.69 15.18 4.44
CA ALA A 17 -1.46 14.81 5.81
C ALA A 17 -0.93 13.38 5.85
N ARG A 18 0.14 13.19 6.63
CA ARG A 18 0.63 11.88 7.03
C ARG A 18 -0.58 11.13 7.62
N ALA A 19 -1.20 10.26 6.85
CA ALA A 19 -2.08 9.26 7.40
C ALA A 19 -1.18 8.19 8.03
N GLU A 20 -0.64 8.52 9.20
CA GLU A 20 -0.33 7.51 10.20
C GLU A 20 -1.68 6.85 10.51
N CYS A 21 -2.01 5.79 9.78
CA CYS A 21 -3.16 4.94 10.08
C CYS A 21 -2.70 3.90 11.11
N GLU A 22 -2.29 4.35 12.28
CA GLU A 22 -2.60 3.60 13.49
C GLU A 22 -4.04 4.01 13.85
N ASP A 23 -5.00 3.23 13.38
CA ASP A 23 -6.39 3.35 13.81
C ASP A 23 -6.98 1.93 13.81
N ASN A 24 -6.74 1.23 14.92
CA ASN A 24 -7.62 0.14 15.35
C ASN A 24 -8.93 0.78 15.85
N VAL A 25 -9.70 1.36 14.93
CA VAL A 25 -11.01 1.92 15.25
C VAL A 25 -12.06 0.94 14.77
N LEU A 26 -12.63 0.21 15.72
CA LEU A 26 -13.90 -0.50 15.57
C LEU A 26 -14.95 0.53 15.14
N LEU A 27 -15.42 0.42 13.90
CA LEU A 27 -16.51 1.24 13.40
C LEU A 27 -17.81 0.70 13.98
N ASN A 28 -18.14 1.13 15.19
CA ASN A 28 -19.35 0.73 15.89
C ASN A 28 -20.58 1.40 15.27
N GLY A 29 -21.37 0.58 14.57
CA GLY A 29 -22.76 0.83 14.21
C GLY A 29 -23.46 -0.51 14.05
N SER A 30 -24.24 -0.90 15.07
CA SER A 30 -25.15 -2.07 15.11
C SER A 30 -24.52 -3.45 14.84
N GLY A 31 -24.27 -4.22 15.91
CA GLY A 31 -24.24 -5.69 15.92
C GLY A 31 -23.03 -6.40 15.30
N ASP A 32 -22.37 -5.82 14.31
CA ASP A 32 -21.28 -6.46 13.56
C ASP A 32 -19.96 -5.70 13.71
N SER A 33 -18.93 -6.35 14.25
CA SER A 33 -17.58 -5.79 14.31
C SER A 33 -16.92 -5.80 12.93
N TRP A 34 -16.78 -4.63 12.29
CA TRP A 34 -16.03 -4.49 11.04
C TRP A 34 -14.58 -4.06 11.31
N GLN A 35 -13.61 -4.79 10.75
CA GLN A 35 -12.18 -4.50 10.83
C GLN A 35 -11.64 -3.99 9.50
N LYS A 36 -10.83 -2.93 9.54
CA LYS A 36 -10.19 -2.36 8.34
C LYS A 36 -9.15 -3.33 7.77
N LEU A 37 -9.21 -3.57 6.47
CA LEU A 37 -8.19 -4.36 5.77
C LEU A 37 -6.91 -3.54 5.58
N PRO A 38 -5.73 -4.10 5.90
CA PRO A 38 -4.45 -3.41 5.70
C PRO A 38 -4.13 -3.34 4.20
N GLY A 39 -3.55 -2.23 3.76
CA GLY A 39 -3.14 -2.04 2.36
C GLY A 39 -1.93 -2.89 1.95
N TYR A 40 -1.09 -3.25 2.92
CA TYR A 40 0.07 -4.10 2.74
C TYR A 40 0.11 -5.16 3.83
N ILE A 41 0.57 -6.35 3.47
CA ILE A 41 0.78 -7.49 4.37
C ILE A 41 2.26 -7.89 4.32
N PRO A 42 2.80 -8.52 5.38
CA PRO A 42 4.16 -9.06 5.33
C PRO A 42 4.34 -9.99 4.13
N ALA A 43 5.44 -9.80 3.39
CA ALA A 43 5.78 -10.70 2.29
C ALA A 43 6.24 -12.06 2.83
N ASP A 44 6.13 -13.10 2.01
CA ASP A 44 6.61 -14.43 2.39
C ASP A 44 8.13 -14.46 2.54
N LYS A 45 8.64 -15.27 3.47
CA LYS A 45 10.08 -15.37 3.74
C LYS A 45 10.89 -15.82 2.53
N GLN A 46 10.31 -16.64 1.64
CA GLN A 46 10.99 -17.08 0.43
C GLN A 46 11.25 -15.92 -0.55
N GLU A 47 10.33 -14.95 -0.60
CA GLU A 47 10.46 -13.76 -1.46
C GLU A 47 11.52 -12.77 -0.93
N HIS A 48 11.85 -12.82 0.37
CA HIS A 48 12.72 -11.84 1.01
C HIS A 48 14.13 -11.81 0.40
N GLN A 49 14.73 -12.98 0.17
CA GLN A 49 16.10 -13.05 -0.34
C GLN A 49 16.24 -12.37 -1.71
N ILE A 50 15.31 -12.68 -2.62
CA ILE A 50 15.32 -12.16 -3.99
C ILE A 50 15.08 -10.64 -3.98
N VAL A 51 14.05 -10.19 -3.26
CA VAL A 51 13.71 -8.76 -3.20
C VAL A 51 14.82 -7.95 -2.52
N SER A 52 15.41 -8.47 -1.44
CA SER A 52 16.56 -7.84 -0.78
C SER A 52 17.76 -7.73 -1.71
N LEU A 53 18.08 -8.79 -2.46
CA LEU A 53 19.19 -8.76 -3.42
C LEU A 53 18.96 -7.70 -4.51
N ILE A 54 17.78 -7.69 -5.13
CA ILE A 54 17.43 -6.72 -6.17
C ILE A 54 17.49 -5.29 -5.61
N ALA A 55 16.89 -5.05 -4.44
CA ALA A 55 16.90 -3.76 -3.78
C ALA A 55 18.33 -3.29 -3.47
N SER A 56 19.18 -4.18 -2.95
CA SER A 56 20.59 -3.87 -2.66
C SER A 56 21.38 -3.55 -3.91
N VAL A 57 21.21 -4.30 -5.00
CA VAL A 57 21.89 -4.03 -6.28
C VAL A 57 21.48 -2.69 -6.86
N ILE A 58 20.18 -2.37 -6.86
CA ILE A 58 19.69 -1.07 -7.32
C ILE A 58 20.26 0.06 -6.45
N ALA A 59 20.22 -0.11 -5.12
CA ALA A 59 20.70 0.88 -4.18
C ALA A 59 22.21 1.12 -4.31
N ALA A 60 23.01 0.06 -4.43
CA ALA A 60 24.45 0.13 -4.67
C ALA A 60 24.77 0.76 -6.03
N GLY A 61 23.96 0.48 -7.07
CA GLY A 61 24.12 1.08 -8.39
C GLY A 61 23.90 2.59 -8.41
N ASP A 62 22.97 3.12 -7.60
CA ASP A 62 22.73 4.57 -7.52
C ASP A 62 23.66 5.28 -6.53
N LYS A 63 23.93 4.67 -5.37
CA LYS A 63 24.77 5.23 -4.31
C LYS A 63 25.82 4.21 -3.86
N PRO A 64 26.92 4.07 -4.61
CA PRO A 64 27.91 3.01 -4.39
C PRO A 64 28.69 3.13 -3.07
N TYR A 65 28.77 4.35 -2.50
CA TYR A 65 29.47 4.62 -1.25
C TYR A 65 28.55 4.61 -0.01
N SER A 66 27.30 4.20 -0.15
CA SER A 66 26.32 4.19 0.94
C SER A 66 25.97 2.78 1.39
N GLN A 67 25.61 2.62 2.66
CA GLN A 67 25.18 1.34 3.24
C GLN A 67 23.66 1.30 3.36
N PHE A 68 23.05 0.24 2.82
CA PHE A 68 21.60 0.03 2.88
C PHE A 68 21.28 -1.22 3.68
N VAL A 69 20.24 -1.14 4.53
CA VAL A 69 19.72 -2.25 5.31
C VAL A 69 18.22 -2.36 5.06
N VAL A 70 17.77 -3.51 4.55
CA VAL A 70 16.35 -3.80 4.36
C VAL A 70 15.74 -4.12 5.73
N LYS A 71 14.85 -3.25 6.22
CA LYS A 71 14.20 -3.41 7.53
C LYS A 71 12.91 -4.23 7.49
N ASN A 72 12.12 -4.07 6.43
CA ASN A 72 10.84 -4.74 6.28
C ASN A 72 10.49 -4.91 4.80
N ILE A 73 9.88 -6.03 4.45
CA ILE A 73 9.41 -6.32 3.09
C ILE A 73 7.91 -6.60 3.18
N MET A 74 7.14 -5.73 2.52
CA MET A 74 5.70 -5.74 2.55
C MET A 74 5.16 -5.95 1.13
N LYS A 75 4.16 -6.81 0.99
CA LYS A 75 3.46 -7.10 -0.25
C LYS A 75 2.10 -6.40 -0.25
N ARG A 76 1.64 -5.94 -1.41
CA ARG A 76 0.31 -5.34 -1.53
C ARG A 76 -0.74 -6.39 -1.16
N ASN A 77 -1.72 -6.02 -0.34
CA ASN A 77 -2.80 -6.93 0.02
C ASN A 77 -3.67 -7.20 -1.22
N SER A 78 -3.66 -8.43 -1.71
CA SER A 78 -4.42 -8.84 -2.90
C SER A 78 -5.92 -8.79 -2.69
N GLU A 79 -6.42 -9.10 -1.49
CA GLU A 79 -7.85 -9.00 -1.15
C GLU A 79 -8.32 -7.55 -1.26
N LEU A 80 -7.54 -6.61 -0.71
CA LEU A 80 -7.85 -5.18 -0.78
C LEU A 80 -7.83 -4.66 -2.23
N LEU A 81 -6.87 -5.10 -3.05
CA LEU A 81 -6.82 -4.74 -4.47
C LEU A 81 -8.03 -5.26 -5.24
N GLN A 82 -8.38 -6.53 -5.04
CA GLN A 82 -9.51 -7.16 -5.73
C GLN A 82 -10.82 -6.48 -5.38
N VAL A 83 -11.10 -6.29 -4.09
CA VAL A 83 -12.32 -5.62 -3.64
C VAL A 83 -12.37 -4.16 -4.13
N SER A 84 -11.23 -3.46 -4.10
CA SER A 84 -11.13 -2.10 -4.64
C SER A 84 -11.50 -2.06 -6.12
N LEU A 85 -10.98 -3.00 -6.91
CA LEU A 85 -11.23 -3.06 -8.34
C LEU A 85 -12.70 -3.36 -8.64
N ILE A 86 -13.26 -4.38 -7.99
CA ILE A 86 -14.67 -4.75 -8.15
C ILE A 86 -15.58 -3.58 -7.78
N ALA A 87 -15.35 -2.95 -6.61
CA ALA A 87 -16.14 -1.80 -6.17
C ALA A 87 -16.06 -0.65 -7.17
N SER A 88 -14.85 -0.30 -7.64
CA SER A 88 -14.68 0.76 -8.64
C SER A 88 -15.41 0.45 -9.94
N SER A 89 -15.34 -0.81 -10.41
CA SER A 89 -16.01 -1.24 -11.63
C SER A 89 -17.53 -1.15 -11.51
N LEU A 90 -18.10 -1.58 -10.38
CA LEU A 90 -19.55 -1.53 -10.15
C LEU A 90 -20.09 -0.10 -10.12
N ILE A 91 -19.36 0.79 -9.45
CA ILE A 91 -19.75 2.21 -9.41
C ILE A 91 -19.66 2.78 -10.82
N GLN A 92 -18.60 2.47 -11.57
CA GLN A 92 -18.43 2.97 -12.93
C GLN A 92 -19.46 2.41 -13.92
N THR A 93 -19.95 1.18 -13.71
CA THR A 93 -21.08 0.64 -14.49
C THR A 93 -22.40 1.36 -14.19
N THR A 94 -22.51 1.98 -13.01
CA THR A 94 -23.71 2.74 -12.60
C THR A 94 -23.63 4.18 -13.08
N ASP A 95 -22.45 4.80 -12.99
CA ASP A 95 -22.16 6.17 -13.43
C ASP A 95 -20.78 6.21 -14.10
N PRO A 96 -20.73 6.26 -15.45
CA PRO A 96 -19.48 6.14 -16.20
C PRO A 96 -18.57 7.37 -16.07
N ASP A 97 -19.14 8.54 -15.73
CA ASP A 97 -18.41 9.81 -15.68
C ASP A 97 -17.83 10.13 -14.29
N VAL A 98 -18.11 9.28 -13.30
CA VAL A 98 -17.70 9.49 -11.92
C VAL A 98 -16.25 9.07 -11.68
N GLN A 99 -15.44 10.00 -11.13
CA GLN A 99 -14.11 9.71 -10.61
C GLN A 99 -14.20 9.30 -9.13
N ILE A 100 -13.68 8.12 -8.81
CA ILE A 100 -13.86 7.51 -7.49
C ILE A 100 -12.51 7.36 -6.79
N LYS A 101 -12.47 7.71 -5.50
CA LYS A 101 -11.38 7.37 -4.60
C LYS A 101 -11.91 6.52 -3.44
N ILE A 102 -11.54 5.25 -3.41
CA ILE A 102 -11.89 4.34 -2.32
C ILE A 102 -11.06 4.68 -1.08
N LYS A 103 -11.74 5.09 0.00
CA LYS A 103 -11.08 5.53 1.24
C LYS A 103 -10.74 4.38 2.19
N LYS A 104 -11.66 3.43 2.35
CA LYS A 104 -11.54 2.33 3.32
C LYS A 104 -12.23 1.08 2.77
N ILE A 105 -11.64 -0.07 3.03
CA ILE A 105 -12.24 -1.39 2.80
C ILE A 105 -12.16 -2.13 4.13
N CYS A 106 -13.27 -2.71 4.55
CA CYS A 106 -13.41 -3.39 5.84
C CYS A 106 -13.90 -4.82 5.62
N LYS A 107 -13.48 -5.72 6.50
CA LYS A 107 -13.92 -7.10 6.59
C LYS A 107 -14.74 -7.26 7.86
N LYS A 108 -15.87 -7.95 7.76
CA LYS A 108 -16.66 -8.32 8.93
C LYS A 108 -15.86 -9.35 9.74
N VAL A 109 -15.73 -9.11 11.04
CA VAL A 109 -15.17 -10.03 12.02
C VAL A 109 -16.36 -10.69 12.70
N ASP A 110 -16.41 -12.01 12.59
CA ASP A 110 -17.38 -12.87 13.29
C ASP A 110 -17.05 -12.99 14.78
#